data_AF-A0AAW3TK15-F1
#
_entry.id   AF-A0AAW3TK15-F1
#
_cell.length_a   1.000
_cell.length_b   1.000
_cell.length_c   1.000
_cell.angle_alpha   90.00
_cell.angle_beta   90.00
_cell.angle_gamma   90.00
#
_symmetry.space_group_name_H-M   'P 1'
#
loop_
_entity.id
_entity.type
_entity.pdbx_description
1 polymer ?
#
loop_
_entity_poly.entity_id
_entity_poly.type
_entity_poly.pdbx_seq_one_letter_code
_entity_poly.pdbx_strand_id
1 'polypeptide(L)'
;MKSPLLAIMLTLSAAFPAVADVLKIKKDAPKQYVVKKGDTLWDISGIYLDEPWLWPELWQMNPQIDNPHLIYPGDALALIYDADGNPRLVINKGYRKLSPQGRITPKGRDAITTLPLEMIKPYISYEQAMNSDDIKGKPYILGANENTKTQTLGHILYVKGDLQVHKAYAIYHKGDPYTDLTGEVLATRASYVGIARAFRAGDEKNGVPSSLRVESVKREIQQGDFLMPAMEGQMLPAYFDIHRPSEPVTGNIIASPREVREFSTMDVVVLNLGSEQNIEAGHVLDLERQSPTVIDGPRGPRYPEDSSKYEKLLSDVSQLFGDESDEQNTTWTMPKEKVGELIVFKVYDKVSYALITKNQHPIRIGDIAVIH
;
A
#
# COMPACT_ATOMS: atom_id res chain seq x y z
N MET A 1 62.07 -15.03 -22.08
CA MET A 1 60.80 -15.79 -21.96
C MET A 1 60.30 -15.59 -20.54
N LYS A 2 59.04 -15.17 -20.39
CA LYS A 2 58.49 -14.48 -19.22
C LYS A 2 58.01 -15.50 -18.16
N SER A 3 58.21 -15.14 -16.90
CA SER A 3 58.13 -15.93 -15.66
C SER A 3 56.70 -16.36 -15.27
N PRO A 4 56.47 -17.62 -14.83
CA PRO A 4 55.18 -18.10 -14.33
C PRO A 4 55.05 -17.98 -12.80
N LEU A 5 55.66 -16.96 -12.18
CA LEU A 5 55.71 -16.81 -10.72
C LEU A 5 54.63 -15.88 -10.14
N LEU A 6 53.85 -15.22 -11.00
CA LEU A 6 52.87 -14.21 -10.58
C LEU A 6 51.47 -14.79 -10.28
N ALA A 7 51.21 -16.06 -10.63
CA ALA A 7 49.89 -16.69 -10.45
C ALA A 7 49.69 -17.37 -9.08
N ILE A 8 50.77 -17.66 -8.34
CA ILE A 8 50.66 -18.34 -7.03
C ILE A 8 50.55 -17.31 -5.88
N MET A 9 50.98 -16.07 -6.08
CA MET A 9 50.96 -15.04 -5.03
C MET A 9 49.61 -14.31 -4.88
N LEU A 10 48.61 -14.63 -5.72
CA LEU A 10 47.27 -14.01 -5.66
C LEU A 10 46.19 -14.91 -5.00
N THR A 11 46.54 -16.10 -4.52
CA THR A 11 45.58 -17.03 -3.89
C THR A 11 45.67 -17.09 -2.36
N LEU A 12 46.55 -16.28 -1.74
CA LEU A 12 46.84 -16.38 -0.30
C LEU A 12 46.39 -15.16 0.54
N SER A 13 45.33 -14.46 0.14
CA SER A 13 44.83 -13.33 0.93
C SER A 13 43.31 -13.23 0.93
N ALA A 14 42.67 -14.09 1.73
CA ALA A 14 41.36 -13.86 2.37
C ALA A 14 40.99 -15.07 3.26
N ALA A 15 41.77 -15.34 4.30
CA ALA A 15 41.28 -16.11 5.43
C ALA A 15 41.12 -15.15 6.60
N PHE A 16 39.95 -14.51 6.70
CA PHE A 16 39.57 -13.82 7.93
C PHE A 16 39.32 -14.90 8.99
N PRO A 17 40.03 -14.89 10.14
CA PRO A 17 39.58 -15.69 11.27
C PRO A 17 38.23 -15.10 11.72
N ALA A 18 37.17 -15.88 11.58
CA ALA A 18 35.91 -15.59 12.26
C ALA A 18 36.17 -15.75 13.76
N VAL A 19 36.35 -14.63 14.46
CA VAL A 19 36.27 -14.61 15.92
C VAL A 19 34.80 -14.85 16.25
N ALA A 20 34.48 -16.02 16.81
CA ALA A 20 33.16 -16.24 17.36
C ALA A 20 32.98 -15.30 18.55
N ASP A 21 31.90 -14.51 18.55
CA ASP A 21 31.55 -13.69 19.70
C ASP A 21 31.19 -14.62 20.86
N VAL A 22 32.00 -14.59 21.92
CA VAL A 22 31.73 -15.37 23.13
C VAL A 22 30.67 -14.62 23.93
N LEU A 23 29.52 -15.25 24.17
CA LEU A 23 28.44 -14.71 25.01
C LEU A 23 28.96 -14.21 26.36
N LYS A 24 28.86 -12.90 26.61
CA LYS A 24 29.24 -12.26 27.88
C LYS A 24 28.01 -11.95 28.73
N ILE A 25 27.98 -12.53 29.94
CA ILE A 25 26.91 -12.33 30.92
C ILE A 25 27.23 -11.14 31.81
N LYS A 26 26.23 -10.28 32.02
CA LYS A 26 26.26 -9.16 32.96
C LYS A 26 26.55 -9.62 34.38
N LYS A 27 27.41 -8.89 35.09
CA LYS A 27 27.79 -9.22 36.48
C LYS A 27 26.63 -9.15 37.48
N ASP A 28 25.61 -8.38 37.15
CA ASP A 28 24.38 -8.16 37.94
C ASP A 28 23.16 -8.94 37.40
N ALA A 29 23.36 -9.85 36.44
CA ALA A 29 22.29 -10.64 35.86
C ALA A 29 21.54 -11.47 36.95
N PRO A 30 20.20 -11.41 37.01
CA PRO A 30 19.43 -12.09 38.03
C PRO A 30 19.39 -13.59 37.77
N LYS A 31 19.66 -14.43 38.79
CA LYS A 31 19.60 -15.90 38.64
C LYS A 31 18.25 -16.42 38.13
N GLN A 32 17.18 -15.67 38.40
CA GLN A 32 15.84 -15.97 37.93
C GLN A 32 15.09 -14.68 37.57
N TYR A 33 14.34 -14.72 36.47
CA TYR A 33 13.47 -13.64 36.01
C TYR A 33 12.06 -14.17 35.76
N VAL A 34 11.05 -13.43 36.19
CA VAL A 34 9.64 -13.77 35.91
C VAL A 34 9.17 -12.87 34.78
N VAL A 35 8.82 -13.48 33.66
CA VAL A 35 8.35 -12.79 32.46
C VAL A 35 7.12 -11.95 32.79
N LYS A 36 7.16 -10.67 32.45
CA LYS A 36 6.04 -9.74 32.60
C LYS A 36 5.31 -9.59 31.28
N LYS A 37 4.06 -9.11 31.34
CA LYS A 37 3.27 -8.85 30.14
C LYS A 37 3.91 -7.71 29.34
N GLY A 38 4.36 -8.02 28.13
CA GLY A 38 5.03 -7.07 27.22
C GLY A 38 6.52 -7.33 27.04
N ASP A 39 7.14 -8.20 27.84
CA ASP A 39 8.55 -8.56 27.68
C ASP A 39 8.77 -9.38 26.40
N THR A 40 9.81 -9.04 25.65
CA THR A 40 10.30 -9.85 24.53
C THR A 40 11.58 -10.61 24.92
N LEU A 41 11.94 -11.63 24.14
CA LEU A 41 13.23 -12.34 24.31
C LEU A 41 14.43 -11.40 24.15
N TRP A 42 14.29 -10.34 23.37
CA TRP A 42 15.30 -9.30 23.22
C TRP A 42 15.42 -8.44 24.48
N ASP A 43 14.29 -7.99 25.04
CA ASP A 43 14.27 -7.21 26.30
C ASP A 43 14.86 -8.01 27.45
N ILE A 44 14.48 -9.29 27.56
CA ILE A 44 14.97 -10.18 28.62
C ILE A 44 16.45 -10.47 28.43
N SER A 45 16.90 -10.72 27.20
CA SER A 45 18.33 -10.91 26.91
C SER A 45 19.15 -9.69 27.27
N GLY A 46 18.60 -8.48 27.13
CA GLY A 46 19.23 -7.25 27.63
C GLY A 46 19.41 -7.18 29.16
N ILE A 47 18.69 -8.01 29.93
CA ILE A 47 18.89 -8.15 31.38
C ILE A 47 20.11 -9.06 31.68
N TYR A 48 20.41 -10.01 30.79
CA TYR A 48 21.41 -11.05 31.00
C TYR A 48 22.73 -10.82 30.26
N LEU A 49 22.69 -10.19 29.08
CA LEU A 49 23.83 -9.97 28.19
C LEU A 49 24.21 -8.50 28.12
N ASP A 50 25.50 -8.23 27.94
CA ASP A 50 25.99 -6.90 27.56
C ASP A 50 25.49 -6.48 26.18
N GLU A 51 25.31 -7.45 25.28
CA GLU A 51 24.89 -7.28 23.89
C GLU A 51 23.55 -7.99 23.64
N PRO A 52 22.40 -7.27 23.69
CA PRO A 52 21.07 -7.88 23.65
C PRO A 52 20.72 -8.60 22.33
N TRP A 53 21.42 -8.29 21.23
CA TRP A 53 21.19 -8.91 19.92
C TRP A 53 21.77 -10.33 19.80
N LEU A 54 22.65 -10.75 20.72
CA LEU A 54 23.16 -12.13 20.82
C LEU A 54 22.15 -13.09 21.49
N TRP A 55 20.92 -12.64 21.74
CA TRP A 55 19.85 -13.47 22.28
C TRP A 55 19.60 -14.80 21.53
N PRO A 56 19.78 -14.93 20.19
CA PRO A 56 19.61 -16.21 19.52
C PRO A 56 20.59 -17.24 20.07
N GLU A 57 21.84 -16.86 20.36
CA GLU A 57 22.84 -17.79 20.88
C GLU A 57 22.55 -18.20 22.33
N LEU A 58 22.06 -17.27 23.16
CA LEU A 58 21.64 -17.55 24.55
C LEU A 58 20.43 -18.51 24.61
N TRP A 59 19.66 -18.60 23.53
CA TRP A 59 18.38 -19.31 23.48
C TRP A 59 18.35 -20.54 22.54
N GLN A 60 19.25 -20.62 21.56
CA GLN A 60 19.32 -21.69 20.54
C GLN A 60 19.55 -23.09 21.13
N MET A 61 20.13 -23.19 22.33
CA MET A 61 20.44 -24.47 22.98
C MET A 61 19.30 -25.03 23.84
N ASN A 62 18.05 -24.63 23.59
CA ASN A 62 16.84 -25.13 24.26
C ASN A 62 16.00 -26.08 23.37
N PRO A 63 16.49 -27.29 23.03
CA PRO A 63 15.76 -28.23 22.18
C PRO A 63 14.47 -28.78 22.81
N GLN A 64 14.13 -28.39 24.06
CA GLN A 64 12.91 -28.78 24.76
C GLN A 64 11.73 -27.81 24.57
N ILE A 65 11.91 -26.73 23.80
CA ILE A 65 10.87 -25.76 23.51
C ILE A 65 10.51 -25.90 22.03
N ASP A 66 9.30 -26.38 21.73
CA ASP A 66 8.83 -26.67 20.36
C ASP A 66 8.83 -25.43 19.45
N ASN A 67 8.81 -24.22 20.02
CA ASN A 67 9.01 -22.97 19.30
C ASN A 67 9.78 -21.97 20.18
N PRO A 68 11.05 -21.65 19.86
CA PRO A 68 11.93 -20.80 20.65
C PRO A 68 11.37 -19.41 20.97
N HIS A 69 10.39 -18.93 20.21
CA HIS A 69 9.79 -17.60 20.36
C HIS A 69 8.62 -17.51 21.36
N LEU A 70 8.22 -18.60 22.01
CA LEU A 70 7.07 -18.63 22.91
C LEU A 70 7.50 -18.56 24.38
N ILE A 71 7.42 -17.36 24.98
CA ILE A 71 7.46 -17.14 26.43
C ILE A 71 6.19 -16.44 26.89
N TYR A 72 5.65 -16.83 28.03
CA TYR A 72 4.38 -16.29 28.53
C TYR A 72 4.57 -15.47 29.81
N PRO A 73 3.78 -14.41 30.02
CA PRO A 73 3.79 -13.68 31.27
C PRO A 73 3.50 -14.60 32.46
N GLY A 74 4.42 -14.65 33.42
CA GLY A 74 4.39 -15.56 34.56
C GLY A 74 5.39 -16.72 34.47
N ASP A 75 5.99 -16.97 33.31
CA ASP A 75 7.06 -17.95 33.17
C ASP A 75 8.29 -17.49 33.97
N ALA A 76 8.88 -18.42 34.72
CA ALA A 76 10.12 -18.19 35.43
C ALA A 76 11.29 -18.67 34.57
N LEU A 77 12.10 -17.75 34.08
CA LEU A 77 13.36 -18.04 33.39
C LEU A 77 14.48 -18.13 34.41
N ALA A 78 15.31 -19.16 34.31
CA ALA A 78 16.49 -19.34 35.15
C ALA A 78 17.74 -19.39 34.27
N LEU A 79 18.77 -18.66 34.68
CA LEU A 79 20.08 -18.75 34.04
C LEU A 79 20.83 -19.96 34.58
N ILE A 80 21.19 -20.88 33.69
CA ILE A 80 21.99 -22.06 33.98
C ILE A 80 23.21 -22.11 33.06
N TYR A 81 24.21 -22.91 33.42
CA TYR A 81 25.37 -23.17 32.56
C TYR A 81 25.30 -24.62 32.03
N ASP A 82 25.73 -24.85 30.80
CA ASP A 82 25.87 -26.19 30.24
C ASP A 82 27.15 -26.90 30.72
N ALA A 83 27.37 -28.13 30.26
CA ALA A 83 28.52 -28.93 30.66
C ALA A 83 29.84 -28.35 30.12
N ASP A 84 29.76 -27.53 29.07
CA ASP A 84 30.87 -26.86 28.39
C ASP A 84 31.11 -25.43 28.95
N GLY A 85 30.29 -24.98 29.92
CA GLY A 85 30.41 -23.71 30.61
C GLY A 85 29.66 -22.54 29.97
N ASN A 86 28.85 -22.76 28.93
CA ASN A 86 28.10 -21.71 28.25
C ASN A 86 26.81 -21.34 29.00
N PRO A 87 26.47 -20.06 29.10
CA PRO A 87 25.24 -19.60 29.74
C PRO A 87 24.02 -19.87 28.86
N ARG A 88 22.91 -20.28 29.48
CA ARG A 88 21.61 -20.50 28.81
C ARG A 88 20.44 -20.19 29.74
N LEU A 89 19.35 -19.69 29.17
CA LEU A 89 18.12 -19.43 29.90
C LEU A 89 17.11 -20.55 29.70
N VAL A 90 16.61 -21.13 30.79
CA VAL A 90 15.62 -22.22 30.75
C VAL A 90 14.36 -21.86 31.52
N ILE A 91 13.21 -22.35 31.06
CA ILE A 91 11.93 -22.21 31.78
C ILE A 91 11.93 -23.14 32.99
N ASN A 92 11.89 -22.57 34.20
CA ASN A 92 11.75 -23.28 35.44
C ASN A 92 10.27 -23.68 35.69
N LYS A 93 9.89 -24.86 35.19
CA LYS A 93 8.53 -25.44 35.35
C LYS A 93 8.12 -25.73 36.81
N GLY A 94 9.05 -25.65 37.77
CA GLY A 94 8.79 -25.83 39.20
C GLY A 94 8.22 -24.59 39.91
N TYR A 95 8.26 -23.42 39.28
CA TYR A 95 7.76 -22.17 39.87
C TYR A 95 6.27 -21.98 39.56
N ARG A 96 5.42 -22.01 40.60
CA ARG A 96 3.98 -21.70 40.50
C ARG A 96 3.62 -20.58 41.47
N LYS A 97 3.42 -19.36 40.97
CA LYS A 97 2.90 -18.25 41.78
C LYS A 97 1.37 -18.27 41.73
N LEU A 98 0.73 -18.73 42.79
CA LEU A 98 -0.73 -18.71 42.93
C LEU A 98 -1.19 -17.27 43.20
N SER A 99 -1.83 -16.64 42.22
CA SER A 99 -2.59 -15.39 42.39
C SER A 99 -3.99 -15.57 41.80
N PRO A 100 -4.99 -14.78 42.23
CA PRO A 100 -6.35 -14.90 41.71
C PRO A 100 -6.36 -14.56 40.22
N GLN A 101 -6.50 -15.56 39.36
CA GLN A 101 -6.72 -15.35 37.94
C GLN A 101 -8.22 -15.27 37.71
N GLY A 102 -8.74 -14.04 37.56
CA GLY A 102 -10.02 -13.85 36.89
C GLY A 102 -9.96 -14.55 35.53
N ARG A 103 -11.06 -15.19 35.12
CA ARG A 103 -11.12 -15.94 33.85
C ARG A 103 -10.64 -15.05 32.70
N ILE A 104 -9.40 -15.27 32.27
CA ILE A 104 -8.82 -14.62 31.11
C ILE A 104 -9.44 -15.34 29.92
N THR A 105 -10.48 -14.76 29.35
CA THR A 105 -10.83 -15.08 27.97
C THR A 105 -9.64 -14.57 27.14
N PRO A 106 -8.88 -15.43 26.44
CA PRO A 106 -7.80 -14.95 25.59
C PRO A 106 -8.42 -14.01 24.55
N LYS A 107 -8.06 -12.72 24.60
CA LYS A 107 -8.19 -11.86 23.42
C LYS A 107 -7.22 -12.41 22.39
N GLY A 108 -7.76 -13.11 21.40
CA GLY A 108 -7.12 -13.37 20.12
C GLY A 108 -5.83 -14.18 20.17
N ARG A 109 -5.93 -15.45 19.77
CA ARG A 109 -4.86 -16.03 18.93
C ARG A 109 -5.04 -15.46 17.52
N ASP A 110 -5.01 -14.14 17.37
CA ASP A 110 -5.40 -13.53 16.12
C ASP A 110 -4.24 -13.66 15.14
N ALA A 111 -4.56 -14.27 14.00
CA ALA A 111 -3.68 -14.63 12.91
C ALA A 111 -2.93 -13.42 12.33
N ILE A 112 -1.96 -13.71 11.45
CA ILE A 112 -1.24 -12.75 10.60
C ILE A 112 -2.20 -11.65 10.13
N THR A 113 -1.75 -10.39 10.21
CA THR A 113 -2.48 -9.20 9.76
C THR A 113 -2.63 -9.20 8.23
N THR A 114 -3.32 -10.18 7.67
CA THR A 114 -3.61 -10.28 6.24
C THR A 114 -4.98 -9.72 5.97
N LEU A 115 -5.12 -8.99 4.86
CA LEU A 115 -6.43 -8.63 4.34
C LEU A 115 -6.88 -9.70 3.33
N PRO A 116 -7.83 -10.58 3.64
CA PRO A 116 -8.40 -11.48 2.66
C PRO A 116 -9.11 -10.70 1.55
N LEU A 117 -8.86 -11.08 0.29
CA LEU A 117 -9.44 -10.44 -0.89
C LEU A 117 -10.99 -10.38 -0.82
N GLU A 118 -11.62 -11.40 -0.22
CA GLU A 118 -13.08 -11.47 -0.09
C GLU A 118 -13.68 -10.27 0.65
N MET A 119 -12.98 -9.72 1.66
CA MET A 119 -13.46 -8.55 2.40
C MET A 119 -13.46 -7.28 1.55
N ILE A 120 -12.50 -7.14 0.63
CA ILE A 120 -12.35 -5.94 -0.19
C ILE A 120 -12.97 -6.07 -1.58
N LYS A 121 -13.26 -7.29 -2.04
CA LYS A 121 -13.83 -7.60 -3.35
C LYS A 121 -15.06 -6.76 -3.73
N PRO A 122 -16.03 -6.46 -2.83
CA PRO A 122 -17.16 -5.61 -3.18
C PRO A 122 -16.79 -4.16 -3.53
N TYR A 123 -15.67 -3.69 -2.97
CA TYR A 123 -15.16 -2.32 -3.11
C TYR A 123 -14.15 -2.18 -4.24
N ILE A 124 -13.52 -3.29 -4.64
CA ILE A 124 -12.63 -3.32 -5.80
C ILE A 124 -13.46 -3.14 -7.08
N SER A 125 -13.38 -1.94 -7.63
CA SER A 125 -13.79 -1.70 -9.00
C SER A 125 -12.73 -2.30 -9.94
N TYR A 126 -13.14 -3.14 -10.89
CA TYR A 126 -12.28 -3.68 -11.96
C TYR A 126 -11.76 -2.62 -12.94
N GLU A 127 -11.80 -1.34 -12.57
CA GLU A 127 -11.15 -0.29 -13.35
C GLU A 127 -9.64 -0.53 -13.37
N GLN A 128 -8.99 -0.04 -14.41
CA GLN A 128 -7.55 -0.04 -14.50
C GLN A 128 -7.01 1.36 -14.77
N ALA A 129 -5.78 1.63 -14.34
CA ALA A 129 -5.01 2.77 -14.80
C ALA A 129 -4.01 2.27 -15.83
N MET A 130 -3.99 2.88 -17.02
CA MET A 130 -3.14 2.45 -18.13
C MET A 130 -2.48 3.65 -18.80
N ASN A 131 -1.31 3.47 -19.40
CA ASN A 131 -0.73 4.52 -20.22
C ASN A 131 -1.61 4.77 -21.46
N SER A 132 -1.78 6.04 -21.83
CA SER A 132 -2.52 6.46 -23.02
C SER A 132 -2.00 5.82 -24.31
N ASP A 133 -0.69 5.61 -24.41
CA ASP A 133 -0.07 5.01 -25.59
C ASP A 133 -0.33 3.51 -25.67
N ASP A 134 -0.36 2.81 -24.54
CA ASP A 134 -0.72 1.38 -24.48
C ASP A 134 -2.15 1.14 -24.97
N ILE A 135 -3.09 2.05 -24.65
CA ILE A 135 -4.49 1.95 -25.08
C ILE A 135 -4.60 2.08 -26.60
N LYS A 136 -3.84 2.97 -27.25
CA LYS A 136 -3.93 3.20 -28.70
C LYS A 136 -3.59 1.96 -29.52
N GLY A 137 -2.75 1.08 -29.00
CA GLY A 137 -2.36 -0.18 -29.65
C GLY A 137 -3.34 -1.34 -29.44
N LYS A 138 -4.37 -1.19 -28.58
CA LYS A 138 -5.31 -2.28 -28.29
C LYS A 138 -6.40 -2.41 -29.36
N PRO A 139 -6.89 -3.64 -29.64
CA PRO A 139 -8.07 -3.84 -30.47
C PRO A 139 -9.28 -3.09 -29.90
N TYR A 140 -10.17 -2.60 -30.76
CA TYR A 140 -11.35 -1.83 -30.33
C TYR A 140 -12.62 -2.14 -31.11
N ILE A 141 -13.77 -1.89 -30.49
CA ILE A 141 -15.10 -2.16 -31.02
C ILE A 141 -15.44 -1.14 -32.11
N LEU A 142 -15.76 -1.66 -33.30
CA LEU A 142 -16.27 -0.88 -34.42
C LEU A 142 -17.79 -0.69 -34.33
N GLY A 143 -18.50 -1.68 -33.80
CA GLY A 143 -19.95 -1.68 -33.70
C GLY A 143 -20.50 -3.09 -33.45
N ALA A 144 -21.76 -3.30 -33.82
CA ALA A 144 -22.42 -4.59 -33.68
C ALA A 144 -23.21 -4.99 -34.94
N ASN A 145 -23.82 -6.17 -34.91
CA ASN A 145 -24.76 -6.63 -35.94
C ASN A 145 -26.05 -5.80 -36.03
N GLU A 146 -26.37 -5.02 -34.99
CA GLU A 146 -27.51 -4.10 -34.97
C GLU A 146 -27.02 -2.65 -34.88
N ASN A 147 -27.72 -1.74 -35.57
CA ASN A 147 -27.37 -0.32 -35.59
C ASN A 147 -27.93 0.41 -34.38
N THR A 148 -27.33 0.20 -33.22
CA THR A 148 -27.64 0.90 -31.96
C THR A 148 -26.42 1.68 -31.47
N LYS A 149 -26.67 2.74 -30.69
CA LYS A 149 -25.57 3.52 -30.07
C LYS A 149 -24.88 2.75 -28.96
N THR A 150 -25.62 1.90 -28.25
CA THR A 150 -25.15 1.10 -27.13
C THR A 150 -25.47 -0.38 -27.39
N GLN A 151 -24.51 -1.23 -27.04
CA GLN A 151 -24.56 -2.66 -27.28
C GLN A 151 -24.72 -3.41 -25.94
N THR A 152 -25.41 -4.54 -25.97
CA THR A 152 -25.71 -5.32 -24.76
C THR A 152 -25.65 -6.82 -25.05
N LEU A 153 -26.08 -7.63 -24.07
CA LEU A 153 -26.16 -9.07 -24.18
C LEU A 153 -26.99 -9.49 -25.41
N GLY A 154 -26.51 -10.49 -26.15
CA GLY A 154 -27.18 -11.00 -27.35
C GLY A 154 -26.66 -10.39 -28.66
N HIS A 155 -26.02 -9.22 -28.62
CA HIS A 155 -25.40 -8.64 -29.81
C HIS A 155 -24.08 -9.34 -30.19
N ILE A 156 -23.79 -9.36 -31.49
CA ILE A 156 -22.49 -9.74 -32.03
C ILE A 156 -21.69 -8.46 -32.21
N LEU A 157 -20.54 -8.37 -31.55
CA LEU A 157 -19.66 -7.21 -31.66
C LEU A 157 -18.64 -7.44 -32.78
N TYR A 158 -18.36 -6.38 -33.53
CA TYR A 158 -17.32 -6.33 -34.53
C TYR A 158 -16.13 -5.52 -34.00
N VAL A 159 -14.94 -6.09 -34.09
CA VAL A 159 -13.72 -5.51 -33.54
C VAL A 159 -12.68 -5.30 -34.63
N LYS A 160 -12.02 -4.15 -34.59
CA LYS A 160 -10.80 -3.91 -35.35
C LYS A 160 -9.63 -4.50 -34.59
N GLY A 161 -8.98 -5.49 -35.19
CA GLY A 161 -7.85 -6.23 -34.65
C GLY A 161 -8.01 -7.72 -34.85
N ASP A 162 -6.90 -8.44 -34.85
CA ASP A 162 -6.85 -9.90 -35.00
C ASP A 162 -6.99 -10.59 -33.63
N LEU A 163 -8.17 -11.15 -33.38
CA LEU A 163 -8.49 -11.82 -32.12
C LEU A 163 -8.37 -13.34 -32.25
N GLN A 164 -7.83 -13.96 -31.19
CA GLN A 164 -7.73 -15.42 -31.10
C GLN A 164 -9.11 -16.03 -30.85
N VAL A 165 -9.57 -16.87 -31.78
CA VAL A 165 -10.85 -17.57 -31.68
C VAL A 165 -10.92 -18.42 -30.40
N HIS A 166 -12.10 -18.48 -29.79
CA HIS A 166 -12.42 -19.14 -28.51
C HIS A 166 -11.81 -18.49 -27.26
N LYS A 167 -11.00 -17.45 -27.40
CA LYS A 167 -10.46 -16.69 -26.27
C LYS A 167 -11.47 -15.66 -25.76
N ALA A 168 -11.51 -15.50 -24.43
CA ALA A 168 -12.30 -14.48 -23.77
C ALA A 168 -11.51 -13.17 -23.64
N TYR A 169 -12.17 -12.06 -23.94
CA TYR A 169 -11.65 -10.71 -23.85
C TYR A 169 -12.54 -9.88 -22.93
N ALA A 170 -11.91 -9.11 -22.05
CA ALA A 170 -12.56 -8.07 -21.28
C ALA A 170 -12.63 -6.79 -22.14
N ILE A 171 -13.75 -6.11 -22.06
CA ILE A 171 -14.06 -4.86 -22.76
C ILE A 171 -13.91 -3.71 -21.77
N TYR A 172 -13.19 -2.66 -22.18
CA TYR A 172 -12.94 -1.47 -21.38
C TYR A 172 -13.31 -0.20 -22.15
N HIS A 173 -13.91 0.74 -21.43
CA HIS A 173 -14.18 2.09 -21.89
C HIS A 173 -13.04 3.02 -21.48
N LYS A 174 -12.54 3.83 -22.40
CA LYS A 174 -11.53 4.84 -22.09
C LYS A 174 -12.18 6.03 -21.39
N GLY A 175 -11.92 6.19 -20.10
CA GLY A 175 -12.37 7.34 -19.31
C GLY A 175 -11.35 8.48 -19.29
N ASP A 176 -11.61 9.44 -18.41
CA ASP A 176 -10.74 10.59 -18.20
C ASP A 176 -9.34 10.21 -17.67
N PRO A 177 -8.30 10.99 -18.01
CA PRO A 177 -6.97 10.80 -17.46
C PRO A 177 -6.93 11.10 -15.95
N TYR A 178 -6.08 10.35 -15.24
CA TYR A 178 -5.61 10.69 -13.92
C TYR A 178 -4.48 11.71 -14.05
N THR A 179 -4.76 12.92 -13.59
CA THR A 179 -3.83 14.05 -13.66
C THR A 179 -3.35 14.40 -12.27
N ASP A 180 -2.05 14.68 -12.14
CA ASP A 180 -1.46 15.19 -10.93
C ASP A 180 -1.88 16.64 -10.63
N LEU A 181 -1.62 17.13 -9.41
CA LEU A 181 -1.85 18.53 -9.02
C LEU A 181 -1.04 19.52 -9.86
N THR A 182 0.11 19.08 -10.42
CA THR A 182 0.94 19.87 -11.35
C THR A 182 0.36 19.98 -12.75
N GLY A 183 -0.63 19.16 -13.10
CA GLY A 183 -1.19 19.06 -14.46
C GLY A 183 -0.57 17.96 -15.33
N GLU A 184 0.41 17.20 -14.82
CA GLU A 184 0.95 16.03 -15.52
C GLU A 184 -0.08 14.90 -15.60
N VAL A 185 -0.24 14.28 -16.77
CA VAL A 185 -1.06 13.06 -16.93
C VAL A 185 -0.25 11.84 -16.51
N LEU A 186 -0.67 11.19 -15.44
CA LEU A 186 0.02 10.03 -14.87
C LEU A 186 -0.46 8.71 -15.50
N ALA A 187 -1.76 8.61 -15.78
CA ALA A 187 -2.36 7.45 -16.41
C ALA A 187 -3.74 7.81 -16.99
N THR A 188 -4.32 6.93 -17.81
CA THR A 188 -5.70 7.00 -18.29
C THR A 188 -6.55 5.93 -17.62
N ARG A 189 -7.76 6.29 -17.20
CA ARG A 189 -8.70 5.33 -16.62
C ARG A 189 -9.30 4.43 -17.69
N ALA A 190 -9.21 3.12 -17.47
CA ALA A 190 -9.83 2.07 -18.25
C ALA A 190 -11.00 1.49 -17.44
N SER A 191 -12.22 1.83 -17.84
CA SER A 191 -13.44 1.46 -17.15
C SER A 191 -13.95 0.10 -17.60
N TYR A 192 -14.11 -0.89 -16.72
CA TYR A 192 -14.56 -2.23 -17.09
C TYR A 192 -16.03 -2.25 -17.52
N VAL A 193 -16.30 -2.79 -18.70
CA VAL A 193 -17.61 -2.82 -19.34
C VAL A 193 -18.23 -4.21 -19.31
N GLY A 194 -17.47 -5.25 -19.65
CA GLY A 194 -17.97 -6.62 -19.74
C GLY A 194 -16.97 -7.62 -20.30
N ILE A 195 -17.43 -8.85 -20.56
CA ILE A 195 -16.63 -9.92 -21.19
C ILE A 195 -17.34 -10.41 -22.45
N ALA A 196 -16.55 -10.65 -23.50
CA ALA A 196 -17.01 -11.26 -24.72
C ALA A 196 -15.99 -12.31 -25.24
N ARG A 197 -16.48 -13.32 -25.94
CA ARG A 197 -15.65 -14.40 -26.50
C ARG A 197 -15.57 -14.30 -28.01
N ALA A 198 -14.35 -14.39 -28.53
CA ALA A 198 -14.12 -14.41 -29.96
C ALA A 198 -14.61 -15.73 -30.57
N PHE A 199 -15.38 -15.65 -31.65
CA PHE A 199 -15.80 -16.83 -32.42
C PHE A 199 -15.46 -16.73 -33.90
N ARG A 200 -14.99 -15.56 -34.36
CA ARG A 200 -14.46 -15.35 -35.71
C ARG A 200 -13.23 -14.47 -35.65
N ALA A 201 -12.13 -14.93 -36.23
CA ALA A 201 -10.92 -14.14 -36.40
C ALA A 201 -11.15 -13.03 -37.45
N GLY A 202 -10.41 -11.95 -37.31
CA GLY A 202 -10.39 -10.83 -38.25
C GLY A 202 -9.18 -10.91 -39.17
N ASP A 203 -9.15 -10.02 -40.15
CA ASP A 203 -7.99 -9.72 -40.97
C ASP A 203 -7.95 -8.21 -41.17
N GLU A 204 -7.18 -7.54 -40.32
CA GLU A 204 -7.09 -6.08 -40.33
C GLU A 204 -6.52 -5.54 -41.66
N LYS A 205 -5.62 -6.28 -42.31
CA LYS A 205 -5.01 -5.87 -43.59
C LYS A 205 -6.04 -5.84 -44.71
N ASN A 206 -7.02 -6.73 -44.66
CA ASN A 206 -8.08 -6.84 -45.66
C ASN A 206 -9.41 -6.20 -45.20
N GLY A 207 -9.40 -5.46 -44.08
CA GLY A 207 -10.59 -4.77 -43.57
C GLY A 207 -11.68 -5.70 -43.03
N VAL A 208 -11.34 -6.94 -42.65
CA VAL A 208 -12.28 -7.91 -42.08
C VAL A 208 -12.23 -7.83 -40.55
N PRO A 209 -13.34 -7.50 -39.86
CA PRO A 209 -13.33 -7.40 -38.41
C PRO A 209 -13.39 -8.78 -37.73
N SER A 210 -12.77 -8.88 -36.56
CA SER A 210 -13.02 -10.00 -35.64
C SER A 210 -14.46 -9.92 -35.10
N SER A 211 -15.07 -11.07 -34.79
CA SER A 211 -16.42 -11.13 -34.22
C SER A 211 -16.43 -11.76 -32.83
N LEU A 212 -17.15 -11.10 -31.91
CA LEU A 212 -17.29 -11.52 -30.52
C LEU A 212 -18.74 -11.76 -30.16
N ARG A 213 -18.98 -12.73 -29.28
CA ARG A 213 -20.26 -12.92 -28.60
C ARG A 213 -20.13 -12.42 -27.17
N VAL A 214 -21.04 -11.52 -26.77
CA VAL A 214 -21.07 -10.98 -25.42
C VAL A 214 -21.47 -12.08 -24.43
N GLU A 215 -20.68 -12.28 -23.38
CA GLU A 215 -20.95 -13.25 -22.31
C GLU A 215 -21.53 -12.57 -21.07
N SER A 216 -21.03 -11.37 -20.74
CA SER A 216 -21.55 -10.58 -19.61
C SER A 216 -21.37 -9.09 -19.87
N VAL A 217 -22.29 -8.29 -19.33
CA VAL A 217 -22.32 -6.84 -19.47
C VAL A 217 -22.55 -6.24 -18.09
N LYS A 218 -21.62 -5.40 -17.63
CA LYS A 218 -21.74 -4.61 -16.40
C LYS A 218 -22.16 -3.17 -16.71
N ARG A 219 -21.71 -2.64 -17.85
CA ARG A 219 -22.04 -1.31 -18.37
C ARG A 219 -22.32 -1.43 -19.87
N GLU A 220 -23.05 -0.47 -20.40
CA GLU A 220 -23.34 -0.42 -21.84
C GLU A 220 -22.05 -0.41 -22.66
N ILE A 221 -22.00 -1.24 -23.70
CA ILE A 221 -20.84 -1.34 -24.59
C ILE A 221 -20.97 -0.29 -25.69
N GLN A 222 -19.90 0.48 -25.92
CA GLN A 222 -19.88 1.57 -26.88
C GLN A 222 -18.88 1.32 -28.02
N GLN A 223 -19.07 2.02 -29.13
CA GLN A 223 -18.07 2.07 -30.19
C GLN A 223 -16.80 2.77 -29.67
N GLY A 224 -15.64 2.23 -30.01
CA GLY A 224 -14.35 2.73 -29.51
C GLY A 224 -13.91 2.13 -28.17
N ASP A 225 -14.76 1.36 -27.49
CA ASP A 225 -14.31 0.55 -26.34
C ASP A 225 -13.23 -0.44 -26.80
N PHE A 226 -12.18 -0.60 -26.00
CA PHE A 226 -11.02 -1.41 -26.34
C PHE A 226 -11.01 -2.72 -25.58
N LEU A 227 -10.22 -3.68 -26.07
CA LEU A 227 -10.20 -5.05 -25.57
C LEU A 227 -8.85 -5.46 -25.04
N MET A 228 -8.89 -6.25 -23.97
CA MET A 228 -7.75 -6.96 -23.42
C MET A 228 -8.14 -8.40 -23.12
N PRO A 229 -7.21 -9.37 -23.15
CA PRO A 229 -7.46 -10.71 -22.61
C PRO A 229 -8.12 -10.65 -21.23
N ALA A 230 -9.15 -11.49 -21.00
CA ALA A 230 -10.05 -11.32 -19.86
C ALA A 230 -9.38 -11.32 -18.47
N MET A 231 -8.22 -11.97 -18.31
CA MET A 231 -7.50 -12.04 -17.03
C MET A 231 -6.37 -10.99 -16.89
N GLU A 232 -6.07 -10.24 -17.95
CA GLU A 232 -4.97 -9.28 -17.97
C GLU A 232 -5.29 -8.08 -17.05
N GLY A 233 -4.41 -7.81 -16.08
CA GLY A 233 -4.55 -6.70 -15.13
C GLY A 233 -5.69 -6.83 -14.11
N GLN A 234 -6.35 -8.00 -14.04
CA GLN A 234 -7.45 -8.28 -13.10
C GLN A 234 -7.09 -9.26 -11.97
N MET A 235 -5.92 -9.90 -12.04
CA MET A 235 -5.50 -10.85 -11.01
C MET A 235 -5.00 -10.11 -9.77
N LEU A 236 -5.58 -10.43 -8.62
CA LEU A 236 -5.16 -9.96 -7.31
C LEU A 236 -4.80 -11.16 -6.43
N PRO A 237 -3.85 -11.00 -5.50
CA PRO A 237 -3.51 -12.07 -4.57
C PRO A 237 -4.71 -12.36 -3.66
N ALA A 238 -4.79 -13.61 -3.19
CA ALA A 238 -5.86 -14.03 -2.27
C ALA A 238 -5.76 -13.34 -0.90
N TYR A 239 -4.52 -13.01 -0.49
CA TYR A 239 -4.20 -12.32 0.74
C TYR A 239 -3.20 -11.22 0.42
N PHE A 240 -3.40 -10.05 1.05
CA PHE A 240 -2.41 -8.99 1.05
C PHE A 240 -1.62 -9.07 2.36
N ASP A 241 -0.29 -9.15 2.24
CA ASP A 241 0.60 -8.99 3.38
C ASP A 241 0.65 -7.51 3.73
N ILE A 242 0.08 -7.15 4.88
CA ILE A 242 -0.05 -5.75 5.26
C ILE A 242 1.25 -5.29 5.93
N HIS A 243 1.95 -4.36 5.30
CA HIS A 243 3.17 -3.75 5.84
C HIS A 243 3.25 -2.26 5.50
N ARG A 244 4.16 -1.53 6.16
CA ARG A 244 4.46 -0.14 5.81
C ARG A 244 5.64 -0.12 4.83
N PRO A 245 5.70 0.84 3.89
CA PRO A 245 6.91 1.14 3.15
C PRO A 245 8.10 1.32 4.10
N SER A 246 9.29 0.84 3.71
CA SER A 246 10.52 1.01 4.50
C SER A 246 11.15 2.39 4.33
N GLU A 247 10.84 3.08 3.25
CA GLU A 247 11.32 4.42 2.93
C GLU A 247 10.21 5.45 3.13
N PRO A 248 10.54 6.70 3.50
CA PRO A 248 9.56 7.78 3.55
C PRO A 248 8.97 8.02 2.16
N VAL A 249 7.65 8.10 2.09
CA VAL A 249 6.91 8.37 0.85
C VAL A 249 5.89 9.45 1.11
N THR A 250 5.73 10.38 0.16
CA THR A 250 4.69 11.42 0.21
C THR A 250 4.03 11.54 -1.15
N GLY A 251 2.70 11.47 -1.16
CA GLY A 251 1.88 11.71 -2.35
C GLY A 251 0.50 12.22 -1.96
N ASN A 252 -0.41 12.25 -2.92
CA ASN A 252 -1.75 12.83 -2.79
C ASN A 252 -2.82 11.90 -3.35
N ILE A 253 -4.02 12.00 -2.79
CA ILE A 253 -5.22 11.48 -3.42
C ILE A 253 -5.58 12.39 -4.61
N ILE A 254 -5.57 11.84 -5.82
CA ILE A 254 -5.85 12.60 -7.05
C ILE A 254 -7.24 12.37 -7.60
N ALA A 255 -7.84 11.21 -7.35
CA ALA A 255 -9.14 10.84 -7.91
C ALA A 255 -9.79 9.69 -7.13
N SER A 256 -11.00 9.31 -7.55
CA SER A 256 -11.61 8.03 -7.22
C SER A 256 -12.13 7.35 -8.49
N PRO A 257 -12.05 6.02 -8.59
CA PRO A 257 -12.61 5.30 -9.73
C PRO A 257 -14.11 5.53 -9.94
N ARG A 258 -14.84 5.92 -8.87
CA ARG A 258 -16.28 6.21 -8.92
C ARG A 258 -16.62 7.69 -9.15
N GLU A 259 -15.62 8.55 -9.39
CA GLU A 259 -15.79 9.99 -9.65
C GLU A 259 -16.49 10.77 -8.52
N VAL A 260 -16.42 10.29 -7.28
CA VAL A 260 -16.91 11.02 -6.11
C VAL A 260 -15.82 11.95 -5.56
N ARG A 261 -16.22 13.01 -4.86
CA ARG A 261 -15.31 14.06 -4.34
C ARG A 261 -15.00 13.96 -2.86
N GLU A 262 -15.84 13.26 -2.11
CA GLU A 262 -15.63 12.96 -0.69
C GLU A 262 -15.71 11.44 -0.51
N PHE A 263 -14.84 10.92 0.36
CA PHE A 263 -14.64 9.49 0.56
C PHE A 263 -14.75 9.13 2.04
N SER A 264 -15.26 7.94 2.30
CA SER A 264 -15.35 7.36 3.63
C SER A 264 -14.57 6.04 3.72
N THR A 265 -14.62 5.42 4.89
CA THR A 265 -14.09 4.07 5.09
C THR A 265 -14.69 3.10 4.06
N MET A 266 -13.84 2.23 3.50
CA MET A 266 -14.10 1.28 2.40
C MET A 266 -14.25 1.89 0.99
N ASP A 267 -14.07 3.20 0.82
CA ASP A 267 -13.98 3.76 -0.53
C ASP A 267 -12.59 3.56 -1.13
N VAL A 268 -12.57 3.37 -2.46
CA VAL A 268 -11.34 3.28 -3.24
C VAL A 268 -10.95 4.65 -3.77
N VAL A 269 -9.69 5.01 -3.55
CA VAL A 269 -9.05 6.23 -3.99
C VAL A 269 -7.86 5.92 -4.89
N VAL A 270 -7.49 6.89 -5.72
CA VAL A 270 -6.31 6.83 -6.59
C VAL A 270 -5.25 7.76 -6.03
N LEU A 271 -4.04 7.24 -5.86
CA LEU A 271 -2.87 7.99 -5.42
C LEU A 271 -1.97 8.30 -6.62
N ASN A 272 -1.29 9.44 -6.60
CA ASN A 272 -0.18 9.76 -7.52
C ASN A 272 1.14 9.07 -7.11
N LEU A 273 1.05 7.93 -6.43
CA LEU A 273 2.17 7.11 -6.02
C LEU A 273 2.06 5.77 -6.72
N GLY A 274 3.12 5.35 -7.40
CA GLY A 274 3.19 4.07 -8.11
C GLY A 274 4.44 3.27 -7.75
N SER A 275 4.74 2.28 -8.57
CA SER A 275 5.95 1.46 -8.42
C SER A 275 7.22 2.26 -8.64
N GLU A 276 7.17 3.38 -9.37
CA GLU A 276 8.29 4.33 -9.50
C GLU A 276 8.72 4.93 -8.14
N GLN A 277 7.82 4.97 -7.16
CA GLN A 277 8.08 5.42 -5.79
C GLN A 277 8.14 4.25 -4.79
N ASN A 278 8.48 3.04 -5.25
CA ASN A 278 8.59 1.83 -4.43
C ASN A 278 7.30 1.48 -3.65
N ILE A 279 6.13 1.84 -4.18
CA ILE A 279 4.86 1.40 -3.59
C ILE A 279 4.55 -0.04 -4.01
N GLU A 280 4.10 -0.85 -3.04
CA GLU A 280 3.71 -2.24 -3.24
C GLU A 280 2.28 -2.48 -2.74
N ALA A 281 1.62 -3.50 -3.29
CA ALA A 281 0.32 -3.92 -2.80
C ALA A 281 0.46 -4.52 -1.40
N GLY A 282 -0.35 -4.04 -0.45
CA GLY A 282 -0.21 -4.32 0.98
C GLY A 282 0.32 -3.12 1.78
N HIS A 283 0.91 -2.12 1.11
CA HIS A 283 1.39 -0.91 1.77
C HIS A 283 0.28 -0.14 2.49
N VAL A 284 0.49 0.13 3.77
CA VAL A 284 -0.33 1.03 4.58
C VAL A 284 0.30 2.42 4.61
N LEU A 285 -0.48 3.44 4.27
CA LEU A 285 -0.09 4.84 4.35
C LEU A 285 -1.02 5.58 5.30
N ASP A 286 -0.48 6.58 6.00
CA ASP A 286 -1.27 7.49 6.80
C ASP A 286 -1.82 8.61 5.90
N LEU A 287 -3.05 9.05 6.16
CA LEU A 287 -3.66 10.19 5.47
C LEU A 287 -3.57 11.42 6.35
N GLU A 288 -3.02 12.49 5.82
CA GLU A 288 -2.87 13.79 6.47
C GLU A 288 -3.55 14.89 5.67
N ARG A 289 -4.06 15.89 6.39
CA ARG A 289 -4.64 17.09 5.79
C ARG A 289 -3.97 18.33 6.34
N GLN A 290 -3.66 19.26 5.44
CA GLN A 290 -3.23 20.60 5.80
C GLN A 290 -4.37 21.32 6.52
N SER A 291 -4.15 21.73 7.78
CA SER A 291 -5.13 22.50 8.52
C SER A 291 -5.32 23.88 7.89
N PRO A 292 -6.54 24.46 7.93
CA PRO A 292 -6.83 25.75 7.33
C PRO A 292 -5.93 26.86 7.85
N THR A 293 -5.46 27.70 6.93
CA THR A 293 -4.66 28.88 7.27
C THR A 293 -5.50 29.89 8.03
N VAL A 294 -4.92 30.52 9.04
CA VAL A 294 -5.58 31.59 9.80
C VAL A 294 -4.85 32.90 9.55
N ILE A 295 -5.58 33.94 9.18
CA ILE A 295 -5.03 35.29 9.13
C ILE A 295 -5.32 35.94 10.48
N ASP A 296 -4.27 36.30 11.20
CA ASP A 296 -4.34 37.06 12.44
C ASP A 296 -4.04 38.52 12.16
N GLY A 297 -5.02 39.39 12.39
CA GLY A 297 -4.92 40.81 12.09
C GLY A 297 -5.60 41.67 13.15
N PRO A 298 -5.69 43.00 12.94
CA PRO A 298 -6.24 43.93 13.95
C PRO A 298 -7.69 43.66 14.35
N ARG A 299 -8.44 42.89 13.54
CA ARG A 299 -9.83 42.48 13.80
C ARG A 299 -9.94 41.08 14.45
N GLY A 300 -8.82 40.48 14.83
CA GLY A 300 -8.73 39.13 15.38
C GLY A 300 -8.48 38.04 14.32
N PRO A 301 -8.35 36.78 14.76
CA PRO A 301 -8.08 35.64 13.89
C PRO A 301 -9.30 35.30 13.03
N ARG A 302 -9.08 35.10 11.74
CA ARG A 302 -10.12 34.72 10.77
C ARG A 302 -9.62 33.73 9.74
N TYR A 303 -10.51 32.84 9.31
CA TYR A 303 -10.24 32.00 8.15
C TYR A 303 -10.44 32.82 6.87
N PRO A 304 -9.52 32.75 5.89
CA PRO A 304 -9.68 33.42 4.60
C PRO A 304 -10.99 33.05 3.90
N GLU A 305 -11.44 31.82 4.07
CA GLU A 305 -12.66 31.29 3.45
C GLU A 305 -13.95 31.92 3.97
N ASP A 306 -13.97 32.33 5.25
CA ASP A 306 -15.11 32.99 5.92
C ASP A 306 -15.29 34.46 5.52
N SER A 307 -14.33 35.05 4.79
CA SER A 307 -14.46 36.43 4.33
C SER A 307 -15.61 36.56 3.32
N SER A 308 -16.42 37.60 3.51
CA SER A 308 -17.58 37.85 2.64
C SER A 308 -17.13 38.10 1.19
N LYS A 309 -17.97 37.77 0.20
CA LYS A 309 -17.65 38.03 -1.22
C LYS A 309 -17.36 39.51 -1.50
N TYR A 310 -18.01 40.42 -0.76
CA TYR A 310 -17.76 41.86 -0.85
C TYR A 310 -16.39 42.23 -0.31
N GLU A 311 -15.97 41.60 0.79
CA GLU A 311 -14.66 41.82 1.42
C GLU A 311 -13.51 41.24 0.59
N LYS A 312 -13.69 40.07 -0.04
CA LYS A 312 -12.74 39.51 -1.02
C LYS A 312 -12.54 40.43 -2.23
N LEU A 313 -13.63 41.01 -2.73
CA LEU A 313 -13.60 41.92 -3.87
C LEU A 313 -12.93 43.25 -3.50
N LEU A 314 -13.21 43.78 -2.30
CA LEU A 314 -12.53 44.97 -1.78
C LEU A 314 -11.03 44.74 -1.53
N SER A 315 -10.63 43.56 -1.04
CA SER A 315 -9.20 43.24 -0.85
C SER A 315 -8.45 43.10 -2.16
N ASP A 316 -9.06 42.47 -3.18
CA ASP A 316 -8.45 42.36 -4.51
C ASP A 316 -8.31 43.75 -5.16
N VAL A 317 -9.30 44.62 -4.96
CA VAL A 317 -9.28 46.00 -5.44
C VAL A 317 -8.26 46.85 -4.67
N SER A 318 -8.15 46.73 -3.35
CA SER A 318 -7.15 47.47 -2.58
C SER A 318 -5.71 47.07 -2.92
N GLN A 319 -5.47 45.78 -3.22
CA GLN A 319 -4.18 45.30 -3.73
C GLN A 319 -3.81 45.92 -5.09
N LEU A 320 -4.79 46.16 -5.97
CA LEU A 320 -4.57 46.82 -7.27
C LEU A 320 -4.28 48.32 -7.13
N PHE A 321 -4.80 48.97 -6.08
CA PHE A 321 -4.62 50.40 -5.82
C PHE A 321 -3.46 50.74 -4.87
N GLY A 322 -2.66 49.73 -4.48
CA GLY A 322 -1.39 49.94 -3.77
C GLY A 322 -1.55 50.50 -2.35
N ASP A 323 -2.68 50.24 -1.68
CA ASP A 323 -2.87 50.68 -0.30
C ASP A 323 -2.11 49.75 0.65
N GLU A 324 -1.07 50.26 1.31
CA GLU A 324 -0.15 49.58 2.25
C GLU A 324 -0.82 49.18 3.58
N SER A 325 -2.07 48.69 3.54
CA SER A 325 -2.82 48.29 4.74
C SER A 325 -2.54 46.87 5.22
N ASP A 326 -1.63 46.14 4.56
CA ASP A 326 -1.28 44.75 4.89
C ASP A 326 -0.16 44.59 5.93
N GLU A 327 0.44 45.68 6.45
CA GLU A 327 1.54 45.61 7.43
C GLU A 327 1.20 44.97 8.80
N GLN A 328 -0.07 44.65 9.09
CA GLN A 328 -0.48 44.11 10.39
C GLN A 328 -1.14 42.72 10.34
N ASN A 329 -1.23 42.08 9.17
CA ASN A 329 -1.81 40.75 9.05
C ASN A 329 -0.73 39.66 9.02
N THR A 330 -0.70 38.80 10.05
CA THR A 330 0.16 37.61 10.05
C THR A 330 -0.63 36.41 9.55
N THR A 331 -0.14 35.77 8.49
CA THR A 331 -0.75 34.55 7.96
C THR A 331 -0.10 33.32 8.60
N TRP A 332 -0.88 32.56 9.37
CA TRP A 332 -0.43 31.35 10.07
C TRP A 332 -0.78 30.09 9.28
N THR A 333 0.25 29.40 8.77
CA THR A 333 0.11 28.06 8.19
C THR A 333 0.12 27.04 9.31
N MET A 334 -1.02 26.39 9.53
CA MET A 334 -1.21 25.40 10.60
C MET A 334 -0.53 24.06 10.27
N PRO A 335 -0.30 23.16 11.23
CA PRO A 335 0.30 21.85 10.96
C PRO A 335 -0.64 20.94 10.15
N LYS A 336 -0.07 19.89 9.58
CA LYS A 336 -0.83 18.78 8.99
C LYS A 336 -1.34 17.87 10.09
N GLU A 337 -2.60 17.47 10.00
CA GLU A 337 -3.25 16.59 10.97
C GLU A 337 -3.61 15.26 10.32
N LYS A 338 -3.44 14.16 11.06
CA LYS A 338 -3.81 12.83 10.58
C LYS A 338 -5.33 12.70 10.52
N VAL A 339 -5.86 12.44 9.32
CA VAL A 339 -7.30 12.31 9.05
C VAL A 339 -7.73 10.86 8.80
N GLY A 340 -6.80 9.95 8.50
CA GLY A 340 -7.14 8.56 8.21
C GLY A 340 -5.95 7.66 7.93
N GLU A 341 -6.26 6.46 7.43
CA GLU A 341 -5.31 5.44 6.98
C GLU A 341 -5.89 4.76 5.73
N LEU A 342 -5.01 4.30 4.84
CA LEU A 342 -5.39 3.54 3.66
C LEU A 342 -4.44 2.37 3.42
N ILE A 343 -4.89 1.41 2.61
CA ILE A 343 -4.09 0.26 2.18
C ILE A 343 -4.08 0.21 0.66
N VAL A 344 -2.89 0.19 0.08
CA VAL A 344 -2.69 0.01 -1.35
C VAL A 344 -2.96 -1.45 -1.71
N PHE A 345 -3.76 -1.69 -2.76
CA PHE A 345 -4.06 -3.06 -3.20
C PHE A 345 -3.77 -3.28 -4.70
N LYS A 346 -3.53 -2.21 -5.46
CA LYS A 346 -3.16 -2.30 -6.88
C LYS A 346 -2.19 -1.19 -7.23
N VAL A 347 -1.07 -1.55 -7.86
CA VAL A 347 0.01 -0.61 -8.19
C VAL A 347 0.26 -0.61 -9.69
N TYR A 348 0.50 0.58 -10.23
CA TYR A 348 0.94 0.86 -11.58
C TYR A 348 2.19 1.74 -11.52
N ASP A 349 2.78 2.06 -12.67
CA ASP A 349 4.04 2.80 -12.75
C ASP A 349 4.01 4.11 -11.95
N LYS A 350 3.01 4.96 -12.18
CA LYS A 350 2.88 6.31 -11.60
C LYS A 350 1.70 6.50 -10.64
N VAL A 351 0.81 5.51 -10.55
CA VAL A 351 -0.41 5.61 -9.74
C VAL A 351 -0.70 4.30 -9.03
N SER A 352 -1.50 4.36 -7.98
CA SER A 352 -1.96 3.17 -7.27
C SER A 352 -3.40 3.34 -6.82
N TYR A 353 -4.09 2.22 -6.64
CA TYR A 353 -5.40 2.16 -6.01
C TYR A 353 -5.25 1.70 -4.58
N ALA A 354 -5.89 2.48 -3.71
CA ALA A 354 -5.89 2.26 -2.28
C ALA A 354 -7.31 2.25 -1.74
N LEU A 355 -7.52 1.45 -0.70
CA LEU A 355 -8.76 1.37 0.05
C LEU A 355 -8.60 2.15 1.34
N ILE A 356 -9.50 3.09 1.62
CA ILE A 356 -9.51 3.79 2.91
C ILE A 356 -9.98 2.81 3.99
N THR A 357 -9.14 2.55 4.99
CA THR A 357 -9.46 1.60 6.07
C THR A 357 -9.98 2.29 7.31
N LYS A 358 -9.57 3.54 7.53
CA LYS A 358 -9.98 4.33 8.69
C LYS A 358 -10.05 5.80 8.30
N ASN A 359 -11.07 6.48 8.76
CA ASN A 359 -11.17 7.93 8.67
C ASN A 359 -11.73 8.53 9.97
N GLN A 360 -11.20 9.68 10.36
CA GLN A 360 -11.75 10.51 11.45
C GLN A 360 -12.63 11.64 10.89
N HIS A 361 -12.31 12.09 9.68
CA HIS A 361 -13.03 13.12 8.94
C HIS A 361 -13.29 12.63 7.51
N PRO A 362 -14.24 13.23 6.76
CA PRO A 362 -14.40 12.94 5.34
C PRO A 362 -13.09 13.18 4.59
N ILE A 363 -12.61 12.16 3.87
CA ILE A 363 -11.38 12.23 3.06
C ILE A 363 -11.72 12.88 1.73
N ARG A 364 -10.80 13.67 1.17
CA ARG A 364 -11.02 14.48 -0.03
C ARG A 364 -9.88 14.35 -1.01
N ILE A 365 -10.16 14.69 -2.27
CA ILE A 365 -9.11 14.88 -3.28
C ILE A 365 -8.16 15.98 -2.80
N GLY A 366 -6.86 15.73 -2.90
CA GLY A 366 -5.79 16.60 -2.42
C GLY A 366 -5.21 16.22 -1.05
N ASP A 367 -5.90 15.38 -0.25
CA ASP A 367 -5.34 14.87 0.99
C ASP A 367 -4.03 14.11 0.74
N ILE A 368 -3.12 14.19 1.69
CA ILE A 368 -1.73 13.74 1.56
C ILE A 368 -1.64 12.31 2.09
N ALA A 369 -1.13 11.38 1.29
CA ALA A 369 -0.77 10.04 1.72
C ALA A 369 0.73 10.01 2.05
N VAL A 370 1.08 9.67 3.29
CA VAL A 370 2.45 9.79 3.78
C VAL A 370 2.89 8.64 4.69
N ILE A 371 4.19 8.38 4.66
CA ILE A 371 4.96 7.67 5.69
C ILE A 371 6.22 8.51 5.93
N HIS A 372 6.48 8.81 7.21
CA HIS A 372 7.59 9.65 7.66
C HIS A 372 8.88 8.87 7.89
#